data_AF-A0A1V5ZDK6-F1
#
_entry.id   AF-A0A1V5ZDK6-F1
#
_cell.length_a   1.000
_cell.length_b   1.000
_cell.length_c   1.000
_cell.angle_alpha   90.00
_cell.angle_beta   90.00
_cell.angle_gamma   90.00
#
_symmetry.space_group_name_H-M   'P 1'
#
loop_
_entity.id
_entity.type
_entity.pdbx_description
1 polymer ?
#
loop_
_entity_poly.entity_id
_entity_poly.type
_entity_poly.pdbx_seq_one_letter_code
_entity_poly.pdbx_strand_id
1 'polypeptide(L)'
;MTEQRRTQSEAQIRQKVTEYEQWAGQAQQELQQQQIQAIQPIDERVLQIVERIANERGIDVVLDGVAVAFIKNKEQNNLTNAVIQALNQQ
;
A
#
# COMPACT_ATOMS: atom_id res chain seq x y z
N MET A 1 -43.57 2.82 -31.78
CA MET A 1 -43.12 2.29 -30.47
C MET A 1 -43.69 3.19 -29.39
N THR A 2 -44.47 2.64 -28.47
CA THR A 2 -45.24 3.41 -27.46
C THR A 2 -44.32 4.05 -26.42
N GLU A 3 -44.65 5.28 -26.02
CA GLU A 3 -43.93 6.10 -25.05
C GLU A 3 -43.60 5.35 -23.75
N GLN A 4 -44.51 4.50 -23.28
CA GLN A 4 -44.27 3.60 -22.13
C GLN A 4 -43.06 2.67 -22.29
N ARG A 5 -42.82 2.10 -23.49
CA ARG A 5 -41.65 1.23 -23.72
C ARG A 5 -40.35 2.03 -23.67
N ARG A 6 -40.39 3.29 -24.11
CA ARG A 6 -39.25 4.21 -24.03
C ARG A 6 -38.93 4.56 -22.58
N THR A 7 -39.92 4.95 -21.79
CA THR A 7 -39.73 5.27 -20.36
C THR A 7 -39.21 4.07 -19.56
N GLN A 8 -39.74 2.86 -19.82
CA GLN A 8 -39.23 1.64 -19.19
C GLN A 8 -37.78 1.34 -19.58
N SER A 9 -37.43 1.52 -20.86
CA SER A 9 -36.06 1.33 -21.33
C SER A 9 -35.10 2.35 -20.71
N GLU A 10 -35.49 3.62 -20.60
CA GLU A 10 -34.70 4.67 -19.95
C GLU A 10 -34.52 4.43 -18.44
N ALA A 11 -35.52 3.86 -17.77
CA ALA A 11 -35.42 3.47 -16.37
C ALA A 11 -34.44 2.29 -16.18
N GLN A 12 -34.52 1.27 -17.04
CA GLN A 12 -33.60 0.13 -17.01
C GLN A 12 -32.15 0.53 -17.29
N ILE A 13 -31.93 1.44 -18.25
CA ILE A 13 -30.60 1.97 -18.54
C ILE A 13 -30.07 2.72 -17.32
N ARG A 14 -30.87 3.60 -16.71
CA ARG A 14 -30.47 4.33 -15.49
C ARG A 14 -30.11 3.38 -14.35
N GLN A 15 -30.93 2.35 -14.12
CA GLN A 15 -30.66 1.35 -13.10
C GLN A 15 -29.32 0.64 -13.36
N LYS A 16 -29.07 0.18 -14.60
CA LYS A 16 -27.80 -0.47 -14.96
C LYS A 16 -26.59 0.44 -14.81
N VAL A 17 -26.73 1.72 -15.12
CA VAL A 17 -25.66 2.72 -14.92
C VAL A 17 -25.33 2.82 -13.43
N THR A 18 -26.33 2.96 -12.57
CA THR A 18 -26.13 3.02 -11.12
C THR A 18 -25.51 1.73 -10.56
N GLU A 19 -25.97 0.55 -11.01
CA GLU A 19 -25.39 -0.74 -10.61
C GLU A 19 -23.92 -0.84 -11.03
N TYR A 20 -23.59 -0.39 -12.24
CA TYR A 20 -22.21 -0.37 -12.73
C TYR A 20 -21.33 0.58 -11.93
N GLU A 21 -21.80 1.79 -11.62
CA GLU A 21 -21.07 2.77 -10.81
C GLU A 21 -20.78 2.24 -9.40
N GLN A 22 -21.77 1.57 -8.78
CA GLN A 22 -21.60 0.94 -7.48
C GLN A 22 -20.58 -0.20 -7.53
N TRP A 23 -20.69 -1.08 -8.52
CA TRP A 23 -19.73 -2.17 -8.72
C TRP A 23 -18.31 -1.66 -8.94
N ALA A 24 -18.14 -0.64 -9.79
CA ALA A 24 -16.84 -0.05 -10.07
C ALA A 24 -16.23 0.58 -8.80
N GLY A 25 -17.05 1.26 -7.99
CA GLY A 25 -16.62 1.80 -6.70
C GLY A 25 -16.16 0.72 -5.72
N GLN A 26 -16.91 -0.38 -5.61
CA GLN A 26 -16.56 -1.53 -4.75
C GLN A 26 -15.27 -2.21 -5.23
N ALA A 27 -15.15 -2.48 -6.53
CA ALA A 27 -13.96 -3.09 -7.11
C ALA A 27 -12.70 -2.25 -6.84
N GLN A 28 -12.80 -0.92 -6.94
CA GLN A 28 -11.68 -0.02 -6.63
C GLN A 28 -11.27 -0.09 -5.15
N GLN A 29 -12.24 -0.19 -4.24
CA GLN A 29 -11.97 -0.35 -2.80
C GLN A 29 -11.33 -1.71 -2.49
N GLU A 30 -11.84 -2.79 -3.09
CA GLU A 30 -11.27 -4.13 -2.93
C GLU A 30 -9.83 -4.19 -3.44
N LEU A 31 -9.55 -3.59 -4.60
CA LEU A 31 -8.19 -3.50 -5.15
C LEU A 31 -7.24 -2.75 -4.20
N GLN A 32 -7.70 -1.66 -3.59
CA GLN A 32 -6.88 -0.92 -2.61
C GLN A 32 -6.61 -1.76 -1.36
N GLN A 33 -7.61 -2.50 -0.85
CA GLN A 33 -7.43 -3.39 0.29
C GLN A 33 -6.45 -4.53 -0.02
N GLN A 34 -6.57 -5.14 -1.20
CA GLN A 34 -5.67 -6.19 -1.65
C GLN A 34 -4.23 -5.68 -1.78
N GLN A 35 -4.01 -4.46 -2.27
CA GLN A 35 -2.67 -3.86 -2.32
C GLN A 35 -2.06 -3.68 -0.93
N ILE A 36 -2.84 -3.19 0.05
CA ILE A 36 -2.38 -3.04 1.43
C ILE A 36 -2.02 -4.41 2.03
N GLN A 37 -2.91 -5.39 1.87
CA GLN A 37 -2.70 -6.76 2.39
C GLN A 37 -1.49 -7.44 1.75
N ALA A 38 -1.22 -7.18 0.47
CA ALA A 38 -0.06 -7.74 -0.23
C ALA A 38 1.26 -7.14 0.26
N ILE A 39 1.28 -5.86 0.65
CA ILE A 39 2.48 -5.15 1.10
C ILE A 39 2.76 -5.40 2.60
N GLN A 40 1.72 -5.50 3.42
CA GLN A 40 1.84 -5.72 4.87
C GLN A 40 2.87 -6.79 5.29
N PRO A 41 2.92 -8.01 4.72
CA PRO A 41 3.92 -9.00 5.12
C PRO A 41 5.35 -8.59 4.77
N ILE A 42 5.54 -7.74 3.76
CA ILE A 42 6.85 -7.17 3.41
C ILE A 42 7.25 -6.14 4.46
N ASP A 43 6.34 -5.26 4.87
CA ASP A 43 6.58 -4.27 5.92
C ASP A 43 6.98 -4.93 7.25
N GLU A 44 6.27 -5.99 7.64
CA GLU A 44 6.58 -6.77 8.85
C GLU A 44 7.97 -7.40 8.79
N ARG A 45 8.36 -7.98 7.64
CA ARG A 45 9.71 -8.54 7.43
C ARG A 45 10.77 -7.46 7.48
N VAL A 46 10.52 -6.30 6.87
CA VAL A 46 11.44 -5.16 6.90
C VAL A 46 11.64 -4.68 8.33
N LEU A 47 10.57 -4.56 9.13
CA LEU A 47 10.66 -4.14 10.53
C LEU A 47 11.52 -5.11 11.35
N GLN A 48 11.31 -6.42 11.22
CA GLN A 48 12.11 -7.43 11.91
C GLN A 48 13.60 -7.36 11.52
N ILE A 49 13.89 -7.11 10.24
CA ILE A 49 15.26 -6.94 9.76
C ILE A 49 15.89 -5.67 10.35
N VAL A 50 15.15 -4.55 10.38
CA VAL A 50 15.60 -3.29 10.98
C VAL A 50 15.93 -3.50 12.46
N GLU A 51 15.03 -4.12 13.23
CA GLU A 51 15.24 -4.41 14.65
C GLU A 51 16.48 -5.28 14.88
N ARG A 52 16.64 -6.35 14.09
CA ARG A 52 17.81 -7.22 14.18
C ARG A 52 19.10 -6.46 13.92
N ILE A 53 19.18 -5.69 12.83
CA ILE A 53 20.38 -4.92 12.47
C ILE A 53 20.68 -3.82 13.51
N ALA A 54 19.64 -3.16 14.03
CA ALA A 54 19.79 -2.16 15.07
C ALA A 54 20.39 -2.77 16.35
N ASN A 55 19.86 -3.91 16.79
CA ASN A 55 20.38 -4.65 17.95
C ASN A 55 21.83 -5.12 17.73
N GLU A 56 22.16 -5.68 16.57
CA GLU A 56 23.52 -6.12 16.21
C GLU A 56 24.54 -4.97 16.23
N ARG A 57 24.10 -3.74 15.95
CA ARG A 57 24.94 -2.54 15.90
C ARG A 57 24.89 -1.69 17.17
N GLY A 58 24.11 -2.07 18.16
CA GLY A 58 23.90 -1.28 19.38
C GLY A 58 23.24 0.08 19.10
N ILE A 59 22.28 0.12 18.19
CA ILE A 59 21.49 1.32 17.86
C ILE A 59 20.18 1.27 18.65
N ASP A 60 19.97 2.25 19.53
CA ASP A 60 18.78 2.32 20.38
C ASP A 60 17.55 2.91 19.66
N VAL A 61 17.77 3.76 18.66
CA VAL A 61 16.71 4.46 17.94
C VAL A 61 17.00 4.49 16.44
N VAL A 62 16.01 4.03 15.66
CA VAL A 62 16.00 4.16 14.19
C VAL A 62 14.91 5.16 13.82
N LEU A 63 15.26 6.14 12.99
CA LEU A 63 14.33 7.16 12.50
C LEU A 63 14.06 6.94 11.00
N ASP A 64 12.84 7.24 10.57
CA ASP A 64 12.53 7.34 9.14
C ASP A 64 13.40 8.43 8.50
N GLY A 65 14.06 8.10 7.38
CA GLY A 65 14.93 9.02 6.67
C GLY A 65 14.25 10.31 6.20
N VAL A 66 12.94 10.29 5.96
CA VAL A 66 12.14 11.48 5.60
C VAL A 66 12.07 12.47 6.76
N ALA A 67 12.10 12.00 7.99
CA ALA A 67 12.08 12.84 9.19
C ALA A 67 13.46 13.46 9.53
N VAL A 68 14.52 13.07 8.81
CA VAL A 68 15.90 13.46 9.15
C VAL A 68 16.48 14.43 8.13
N ALA A 69 16.67 15.69 8.55
CA ALA A 69 17.24 16.74 7.70
C ALA A 69 18.77 16.59 7.48
N PHE A 70 19.49 15.98 8.41
CA PHE A 70 20.93 15.78 8.32
C PHE A 70 21.37 14.53 9.08
N ILE A 71 22.24 13.74 8.45
CA ILE A 71 22.86 12.56 9.06
C ILE A 71 24.38 12.69 8.93
N LYS A 72 25.06 12.86 10.07
CA LYS A 72 26.52 12.79 10.11
C LYS A 72 26.95 11.36 9.80
N ASN A 73 27.98 11.19 8.97
CA ASN A 73 28.50 9.89 8.55
C ASN A 73 27.40 8.97 7.99
N LYS A 74 26.60 9.49 7.04
CA LYS A 74 25.43 8.81 6.48
C LYS A 74 25.69 7.35 6.10
N GLU A 75 26.80 7.04 5.45
CA GLU A 75 27.15 5.67 5.05
C GLU A 75 27.22 4.68 6.23
N GLN A 76 27.59 5.15 7.42
CA GLN A 76 27.71 4.32 8.63
C GLN A 76 26.37 4.22 9.37
N ASN A 77 25.60 5.32 9.41
CA ASN A 77 24.40 5.46 10.23
C ASN A 77 23.09 5.20 9.47
N ASN A 78 23.12 5.15 8.15
CA ASN A 78 21.97 4.81 7.32
C ASN A 78 21.88 3.28 7.16
N LEU A 79 20.79 2.70 7.63
CA LEU A 79 20.57 1.25 7.60
C LEU A 79 19.96 0.74 6.29
N THR A 80 19.51 1.61 5.39
CA THR A 80 18.68 1.25 4.23
C THR A 80 19.31 0.15 3.37
N ASN A 81 20.60 0.29 3.02
CA ASN A 81 21.27 -0.70 2.18
C ASN A 81 21.47 -2.04 2.91
N ALA A 82 21.76 -2.01 4.22
CA ALA A 82 21.92 -3.21 5.01
C ALA A 82 20.60 -3.98 5.14
N VAL A 83 19.49 -3.26 5.30
CA VAL A 83 18.13 -3.82 5.34
C VAL A 83 17.76 -4.45 3.99
N ILE A 84 18.01 -3.74 2.87
CA ILE A 84 17.74 -4.27 1.52
C ILE A 84 18.54 -5.55 1.26
N GLN A 85 19.83 -5.56 1.61
CA GLN A 85 20.67 -6.74 1.45
C GLN A 85 20.15 -7.93 2.26
N ALA A 86 19.77 -7.70 3.51
CA ALA A 86 19.21 -8.75 4.37
C ALA A 86 17.85 -9.25 3.87
N LEU A 87 17.00 -8.38 3.32
CA LEU A 87 15.71 -8.76 2.76
C LEU A 87 15.86 -9.66 1.53
N ASN A 88 16.83 -9.36 0.67
CA ASN A 88 17.11 -10.13 -0.55
C ASN A 88 17.81 -11.48 -0.31
N GLN A 89 18.32 -11.71 0.91
CA GLN A 89 19.01 -12.96 1.28
C GLN A 89 18.08 -13.99 1.94
N GLN A 90 16.81 -13.65 2.11
CA GLN A 90 15.74 -14.54 2.57
C GLN A 90 15.02 -15.17 1.38
#